data_AF-A0A960M4E2-F1
#
_entry.id   AF-A0A960M4E2-F1
#
_cell.length_a   1.000
_cell.length_b   1.000
_cell.length_c   1.000
_cell.angle_alpha   90.00
_cell.angle_beta   90.00
_cell.angle_gamma   90.00
#
_symmetry.space_group_name_H-M   'P 1'
#
loop_
_entity.id
_entity.type
_entity.pdbx_description
1 polymer ?
#
loop_
_entity_poly.entity_id
_entity_poly.type
_entity_poly.pdbx_seq_one_letter_code
_entity_poly.pdbx_strand_id
1 'polypeptide(L)'
;MNREDKKTIAVNFRKELETFTSDVHELSKNSGLTTKREFLQRIATDVNNLYASSIKVQKEINDDIEEIGSIIQNIFIQPLTINPHHNVTILKAVESFKGENEEESDLSHIMREYVKHPETTKSFIRELELLREDLDAALKKIA
;
A
#
# COMPACT_ATOMS: atom_id res chain seq x y z
N MET A 1 -11.64 -7.40 23.21
CA MET A 1 -12.30 -6.62 22.16
C MET A 1 -13.51 -7.39 21.63
N ASN A 2 -14.63 -6.73 21.36
CA ASN A 2 -15.86 -7.42 20.94
C ASN A 2 -15.86 -7.73 19.42
N ARG A 3 -16.84 -8.50 18.93
CA ARG A 3 -16.93 -8.91 17.52
C ARG A 3 -17.15 -7.72 16.57
N GLU A 4 -17.96 -6.74 16.96
CA GLU A 4 -18.25 -5.54 16.16
C GLU A 4 -17.01 -4.65 15.99
N ASP A 5 -16.19 -4.52 17.04
CA ASP A 5 -14.92 -3.81 16.98
C ASP A 5 -13.95 -4.49 15.99
N LYS A 6 -13.81 -5.82 16.06
CA LYS A 6 -12.99 -6.61 15.12
C LYS A 6 -13.44 -6.42 13.68
N LYS A 7 -14.76 -6.51 13.44
CA LYS A 7 -15.38 -6.30 12.13
C LYS A 7 -15.10 -4.90 11.60
N THR A 8 -15.24 -3.88 12.44
CA THR A 8 -14.94 -2.48 12.07
C THR A 8 -13.48 -2.30 11.68
N ILE A 9 -12.55 -2.87 12.46
CA ILE A 9 -11.11 -2.80 12.16
C ILE A 9 -10.80 -3.48 10.82
N ALA A 10 -11.32 -4.69 10.60
CA ALA A 10 -11.11 -5.44 9.37
C ALA A 10 -11.71 -4.75 8.13
N VAL A 11 -12.92 -4.19 8.24
CA VAL A 11 -13.58 -3.44 7.16
C VAL A 11 -12.77 -2.18 6.81
N ASN A 12 -12.25 -1.47 7.81
CA ASN A 12 -11.39 -0.31 7.55
C ASN A 12 -10.10 -0.73 6.84
N PHE A 13 -9.43 -1.79 7.31
CA PHE A 13 -8.25 -2.32 6.63
C PHE A 13 -8.51 -2.70 5.17
N ARG A 14 -9.64 -3.36 4.90
CA ARG A 14 -10.08 -3.69 3.54
C ARG A 14 -10.29 -2.47 2.67
N LYS A 15 -10.88 -1.41 3.22
CA LYS A 15 -11.06 -0.14 2.50
C LYS A 15 -9.73 0.53 2.17
N GLU A 16 -8.80 0.60 3.12
CA GLU A 16 -7.47 1.18 2.87
C GLU A 16 -6.71 0.39 1.79
N LEU A 17 -6.81 -0.94 1.80
CA LEU A 17 -6.19 -1.80 0.77
C LEU A 17 -6.79 -1.52 -0.61
N GLU A 18 -8.11 -1.38 -0.69
CA GLU A 18 -8.80 -1.06 -1.95
C GLU A 18 -8.40 0.32 -2.49
N THR A 19 -8.33 1.35 -1.64
CA THR A 19 -7.91 2.70 -2.04
C THR A 19 -6.50 2.68 -2.61
N PHE A 20 -5.53 2.11 -1.88
CA PHE A 20 -4.15 2.01 -2.35
C PHE A 20 -4.04 1.22 -3.66
N THR A 21 -4.75 0.09 -3.77
CA THR A 21 -4.76 -0.73 -5.00
C THR A 21 -5.31 0.05 -6.19
N SER A 22 -6.37 0.85 -5.98
CA SER A 22 -6.94 1.72 -7.01
C SER A 22 -5.94 2.79 -7.48
N ASP A 23 -5.17 3.35 -6.56
CA ASP A 23 -4.16 4.37 -6.85
C ASP A 23 -2.99 3.81 -7.69
N VAL A 24 -2.52 2.60 -7.37
CA VAL A 24 -1.50 1.91 -8.16
C VAL A 24 -2.05 1.53 -9.55
N HIS A 25 -3.32 1.14 -9.64
CA HIS A 25 -4.03 0.95 -10.91
C HIS A 25 -4.07 2.24 -11.74
N GLU A 26 -4.39 3.38 -11.14
CA GLU A 26 -4.43 4.68 -11.82
C GLU A 26 -3.03 5.04 -12.35
N LEU A 27 -1.99 4.88 -11.53
CA LEU A 27 -0.60 5.09 -11.95
C LEU A 27 -0.23 4.25 -13.16
N SER A 28 -0.61 2.97 -13.17
CA SER A 28 -0.30 2.05 -14.28
C SER A 28 -0.94 2.48 -15.61
N LYS A 29 -2.02 3.27 -15.56
CA LYS A 29 -2.75 3.77 -16.74
C LYS A 29 -2.31 5.19 -17.12
N ASN A 30 -1.70 5.92 -16.20
CA ASN A 30 -1.30 7.31 -16.40
C ASN A 30 0.09 7.56 -15.83
N SER A 31 1.10 7.33 -16.67
CA SER A 31 2.51 7.57 -16.34
C SER A 31 2.82 9.01 -15.93
N GLY A 32 1.99 9.98 -16.34
CA GLY A 32 2.18 11.39 -15.99
C GLY A 32 1.95 11.70 -14.51
N LEU A 33 1.42 10.75 -13.72
CA LEU A 33 1.15 10.91 -12.30
C LEU A 33 2.39 10.77 -11.42
N THR A 34 3.48 10.18 -11.93
CA THR A 34 4.68 9.84 -11.13
C THR A 34 5.34 11.05 -10.45
N THR A 35 5.12 12.25 -10.97
CA THR A 35 5.67 13.50 -10.45
C THR A 35 4.59 14.49 -9.98
N LYS A 36 3.30 14.10 -10.01
CA LYS A 36 2.21 15.01 -9.64
C LYS A 36 2.08 15.08 -8.13
N ARG A 37 2.28 16.28 -7.57
CA ARG A 37 2.11 16.62 -6.16
C ARG A 37 0.92 15.93 -5.49
N GLU A 38 -0.26 16.20 -6.02
CA GLU A 38 -1.53 15.76 -5.45
C GLU A 38 -1.61 14.23 -5.42
N PHE A 39 -1.13 13.58 -6.48
CA PHE A 39 -1.08 12.12 -6.56
C PHE A 39 -0.07 11.54 -5.56
N LEU A 40 1.14 12.10 -5.48
CA LEU A 40 2.16 11.65 -4.53
C LEU A 40 1.73 11.85 -3.07
N GLN A 41 1.05 12.95 -2.76
CA GLN A 41 0.45 13.20 -1.45
C GLN A 41 -0.66 12.20 -1.12
N ARG A 42 -1.47 11.83 -2.11
CA ARG A 42 -2.51 10.81 -1.97
C ARG A 42 -1.89 9.44 -1.69
N ILE A 43 -0.92 9.00 -2.50
CA ILE A 43 -0.16 7.76 -2.26
C ILE A 43 0.48 7.74 -0.87
N ALA A 44 1.12 8.85 -0.46
CA ALA A 44 1.71 8.96 0.86
C ALA A 44 0.68 8.79 1.99
N THR A 45 -0.52 9.35 1.80
CA THR A 45 -1.63 9.20 2.76
C THR A 45 -2.13 7.77 2.79
N ASP A 46 -2.33 7.15 1.62
CA ASP A 46 -2.86 5.79 1.50
C ASP A 46 -1.89 4.75 2.08
N VAL A 47 -0.58 4.88 1.81
CA VAL A 47 0.45 4.02 2.41
C VAL A 47 0.44 4.15 3.92
N ASN A 48 0.41 5.37 4.47
CA ASN A 48 0.39 5.59 5.92
C ASN A 48 -0.87 4.99 6.57
N ASN A 49 -2.04 5.21 5.97
CA ASN A 49 -3.30 4.68 6.48
C ASN A 49 -3.33 3.15 6.42
N LEU A 50 -2.95 2.57 5.29
CA LEU A 50 -2.93 1.13 5.11
C LEU A 50 -1.90 0.46 6.01
N TYR A 51 -0.70 1.03 6.15
CA TYR A 51 0.32 0.55 7.08
C TYR A 51 -0.16 0.64 8.54
N ALA A 52 -0.72 1.77 8.97
CA ALA A 52 -1.26 1.90 10.32
C ALA A 52 -2.41 0.91 10.59
N SER A 53 -3.29 0.72 9.60
CA SER A 53 -4.40 -0.23 9.68
C SER A 53 -3.90 -1.69 9.73
N SER A 54 -2.84 -2.01 8.99
CA SER A 54 -2.19 -3.32 9.03
C SER A 54 -1.60 -3.64 10.42
N ILE A 55 -1.00 -2.65 11.09
CA ILE A 55 -0.52 -2.79 12.48
C ILE A 55 -1.70 -3.04 13.43
N LYS A 56 -2.82 -2.34 13.20
CA LYS A 56 -4.01 -2.48 14.03
C LYS A 56 -4.62 -3.87 13.89
N VAL A 57 -4.79 -4.40 12.67
CA VAL A 57 -5.31 -5.77 12.49
C VAL A 57 -4.40 -6.80 13.15
N GLN A 58 -3.08 -6.68 13.04
CA GLN A 58 -2.17 -7.64 13.70
C GLN A 58 -2.25 -7.64 15.22
N LYS A 59 -2.49 -6.48 15.83
CA LYS A 59 -2.56 -6.38 17.30
C LYS A 59 -3.89 -6.87 17.85
N GLU A 60 -4.96 -6.67 17.07
CA GLU A 60 -6.34 -6.71 17.58
C GLU A 60 -7.14 -7.90 16.99
N ILE A 61 -6.69 -8.47 15.88
CA ILE A 61 -7.29 -9.62 15.20
C ILE A 61 -6.24 -10.73 15.14
N ASN A 62 -6.63 -11.96 15.47
CA ASN A 62 -5.76 -13.14 15.43
C ASN A 62 -6.52 -14.22 14.65
N ASP A 63 -6.33 -14.21 13.32
CA ASP A 63 -6.96 -15.06 12.29
C ASP A 63 -6.32 -14.73 10.91
N ASP A 64 -6.82 -15.29 9.81
CA ASP A 64 -6.36 -15.03 8.42
C ASP A 64 -6.13 -13.54 8.08
N ILE A 65 -6.88 -12.62 8.71
CA ILE A 65 -6.74 -11.17 8.51
C ILE A 65 -5.41 -10.63 9.06
N GLU A 66 -4.88 -11.22 10.14
CA GLU A 66 -3.55 -10.89 10.69
C GLU A 66 -2.46 -11.20 9.67
N GLU A 67 -2.53 -12.35 9.02
CA GLU A 67 -1.55 -12.79 8.02
C GLU A 67 -1.53 -11.82 6.83
N ILE A 68 -2.70 -11.43 6.32
CA ILE A 68 -2.82 -10.42 5.26
C ILE A 68 -2.22 -9.09 5.73
N GLY A 69 -2.47 -8.68 6.97
CA GLY A 69 -1.83 -7.53 7.59
C GLY A 69 -0.31 -7.60 7.58
N SER A 70 0.27 -8.78 7.88
CA SER A 70 1.72 -9.04 7.82
C SER A 70 2.28 -8.91 6.41
N ILE A 71 1.61 -9.48 5.41
CA ILE A 71 2.03 -9.38 4.02
C ILE A 71 2.07 -7.92 3.56
N ILE A 72 1.03 -7.14 3.87
CA ILE A 72 0.98 -5.71 3.53
C ILE A 72 2.10 -4.91 4.21
N GLN A 73 2.40 -5.16 5.48
CA GLN A 73 3.54 -4.51 6.13
C GLN A 73 4.85 -4.85 5.44
N ASN A 74 5.05 -6.13 5.12
CA ASN A 74 6.26 -6.60 4.46
C ASN A 74 6.48 -5.90 3.12
N ILE A 75 5.42 -5.72 2.32
CA ILE A 75 5.47 -4.95 1.07
C ILE A 75 6.01 -3.53 1.30
N PHE A 76 5.56 -2.84 2.35
CA PHE A 76 5.94 -1.45 2.60
C PHE A 76 7.33 -1.27 3.23
N ILE A 77 7.85 -2.29 3.92
CA ILE A 77 9.18 -2.28 4.52
C ILE A 77 10.23 -3.04 3.70
N GLN A 78 9.82 -3.69 2.60
CA GLN A 78 10.75 -4.34 1.68
C GLN A 78 11.61 -3.28 0.98
N PRO A 79 12.95 -3.42 0.98
CA PRO A 79 13.83 -2.51 0.26
C PRO A 79 13.61 -2.61 -1.26
N LEU A 80 13.47 -1.45 -1.90
CA LEU A 80 13.42 -1.29 -3.35
C LEU A 80 14.68 -0.57 -3.84
N THR A 81 15.28 -1.07 -4.90
CA THR A 81 16.41 -0.42 -5.56
C THR A 81 15.88 0.54 -6.62
N ILE A 82 15.81 1.83 -6.29
CA ILE A 82 15.34 2.88 -7.22
C ILE A 82 16.48 3.55 -8.01
N ASN A 83 17.71 3.33 -7.58
CA ASN A 83 18.92 3.54 -8.38
C ASN A 83 20.03 2.58 -7.88
N PRO A 84 21.12 2.34 -8.63
CA PRO A 84 22.11 1.30 -8.31
C PRO A 84 22.79 1.40 -6.95
N HIS A 85 22.66 2.52 -6.24
CA HIS A 85 23.32 2.78 -4.96
C HIS A 85 22.37 3.24 -3.85
N HIS A 86 21.05 3.25 -4.10
CA HIS A 86 20.06 3.75 -3.16
C HIS A 86 18.91 2.77 -3.04
N ASN A 87 18.89 2.09 -1.89
CA ASN A 87 17.80 1.22 -1.48
C ASN A 87 16.90 2.00 -0.51
N VAL A 88 15.62 2.06 -0.82
CA VAL A 88 14.61 2.73 0.01
C VAL A 88 13.37 1.87 0.07
N THR A 89 12.64 1.91 1.18
CA THR A 89 11.35 1.23 1.31
C THR A 89 10.23 2.21 0.95
N ILE A 90 9.05 1.70 0.57
CA ILE A 90 7.89 2.56 0.29
C ILE A 90 7.55 3.39 1.53
N LEU A 91 7.54 2.77 2.71
CA LEU A 91 7.27 3.46 3.97
C LEU A 91 8.29 4.58 4.21
N LYS A 92 9.59 4.33 3.99
CA LYS A 92 10.61 5.34 4.24
C LYS A 92 10.55 6.51 3.27
N ALA A 93 10.24 6.23 2.01
CA ALA A 93 10.04 7.25 0.99
C ALA A 93 8.86 8.17 1.35
N VAL A 94 7.77 7.59 1.85
CA VAL A 94 6.58 8.31 2.33
C VAL A 94 6.87 9.15 3.58
N GLU A 95 7.55 8.60 4.58
CA GLU A 95 7.96 9.34 5.79
C GLU A 95 8.84 10.56 5.47
N SER A 96 9.64 10.45 4.43
CA SER A 96 10.61 11.48 4.02
C SER A 96 10.02 12.47 3.00
N PHE A 97 8.81 12.23 2.51
CA PHE A 97 8.14 13.07 1.53
C PHE A 97 7.61 14.34 2.20
N LYS A 98 8.30 15.46 1.98
CA LYS A 98 7.98 16.77 2.60
C LYS A 98 7.23 17.73 1.67
N GLY A 99 6.88 17.31 0.46
CA GLY A 99 6.23 18.18 -0.54
C GLY A 99 7.12 19.30 -1.10
N GLU A 100 8.42 19.29 -0.80
CA GLU A 100 9.43 20.15 -1.42
C GLU A 100 10.28 19.27 -2.35
N ASN A 101 10.56 19.73 -3.58
CA ASN A 101 11.28 18.97 -4.62
C ASN A 101 10.70 17.57 -4.91
N GLU A 102 9.39 17.51 -5.13
CA GLU A 102 8.61 16.27 -5.23
C GLU A 102 9.05 15.39 -6.40
N GLU A 103 9.46 15.99 -7.51
CA GLU A 103 9.92 15.27 -8.69
C GLU A 103 11.18 14.46 -8.43
N GLU A 104 12.04 14.90 -7.52
CA GLU A 104 13.31 14.25 -7.12
C GLU A 104 13.16 13.44 -5.83
N SER A 105 11.95 13.33 -5.28
CA SER A 105 11.70 12.55 -4.06
C SER A 105 11.83 11.06 -4.32
N ASP A 106 12.26 10.31 -3.30
CA ASP A 106 12.28 8.84 -3.34
C ASP A 106 10.93 8.25 -3.75
N LEU A 107 9.82 8.87 -3.30
CA LEU A 107 8.47 8.43 -3.65
C LEU A 107 8.20 8.57 -5.15
N SER A 108 8.55 9.71 -5.75
CA SER A 108 8.47 9.92 -7.20
C SER A 108 9.34 8.92 -7.97
N HIS A 109 10.55 8.62 -7.49
CA HIS A 109 11.40 7.59 -8.09
C HIS A 109 10.78 6.19 -8.03
N ILE A 110 10.19 5.78 -6.92
CA ILE A 110 9.46 4.51 -6.82
C ILE A 110 8.31 4.47 -7.84
N MET A 111 7.51 5.53 -7.91
CA MET A 111 6.37 5.59 -8.85
C MET A 111 6.86 5.48 -10.30
N ARG A 112 7.98 6.13 -10.64
CA ARG A 112 8.60 6.00 -11.97
C ARG A 112 9.06 4.59 -12.28
N GLU A 113 9.64 3.88 -11.31
CA GLU A 113 10.05 2.48 -11.52
C GLU A 113 8.85 1.58 -11.77
N TYR A 114 7.71 1.79 -11.08
CA TYR A 114 6.48 1.07 -11.40
C TYR A 114 5.99 1.32 -12.84
N VAL A 115 6.02 2.57 -13.29
CA VAL A 115 5.62 2.91 -14.67
C VAL A 115 6.59 2.33 -15.70
N LYS A 116 7.88 2.32 -15.41
CA LYS A 116 8.94 1.81 -16.29
C LYS A 116 8.91 0.29 -16.43
N HIS A 117 8.38 -0.42 -15.43
CA HIS A 117 8.31 -1.88 -15.39
C HIS A 117 6.84 -2.37 -15.35
N PRO A 118 6.05 -2.13 -16.42
CA PRO A 118 4.60 -2.32 -16.40
C PRO A 118 4.16 -3.77 -16.15
N GLU A 119 4.91 -4.77 -16.62
CA GLU A 119 4.58 -6.19 -16.38
C GLU A 119 4.77 -6.59 -14.91
N THR A 120 5.84 -6.09 -14.28
CA THR A 120 6.07 -6.26 -12.85
C THR A 120 5.01 -5.53 -12.04
N THR A 121 4.64 -4.31 -12.44
CA THR A 121 3.57 -3.55 -11.78
C THR A 121 2.20 -4.18 -11.92
N LYS A 122 1.86 -4.76 -13.08
CA LYS A 122 0.63 -5.56 -13.22
C LYS A 122 0.62 -6.76 -12.28
N SER A 123 1.75 -7.44 -12.13
CA SER A 123 1.88 -8.57 -11.21
C SER A 123 1.68 -8.13 -9.76
N PHE A 124 2.32 -7.03 -9.36
CA PHE A 124 2.13 -6.44 -8.04
C PHE A 124 0.67 -6.02 -7.78
N ILE A 125 0.03 -5.36 -8.74
CA ILE A 125 -1.40 -5.02 -8.65
C ILE A 125 -2.25 -6.28 -8.46
N ARG A 126 -1.97 -7.35 -9.20
CA ARG A 126 -2.71 -8.60 -9.05
C ARG A 126 -2.52 -9.24 -7.68
N GLU A 127 -1.32 -9.16 -7.11
CA GLU A 127 -1.07 -9.61 -5.73
C GLU A 127 -1.91 -8.82 -4.72
N LEU A 128 -1.98 -7.48 -4.85
CA LEU A 128 -2.84 -6.66 -3.98
C LEU A 128 -4.32 -7.01 -4.12
N GLU A 129 -4.79 -7.29 -5.34
CA GLU A 129 -6.17 -7.74 -5.57
C GLU A 129 -6.45 -9.10 -4.93
N LEU A 130 -5.52 -10.05 -5.01
CA LEU A 130 -5.64 -11.36 -4.37
C LEU A 130 -5.71 -11.21 -2.84
N LEU A 131 -4.85 -10.38 -2.24
CA LEU A 131 -4.91 -10.09 -0.81
C LEU A 131 -6.26 -9.48 -0.39
N ARG A 132 -6.85 -8.63 -1.23
CA ARG A 132 -8.19 -8.09 -1.00
C ARG A 132 -9.27 -9.17 -1.12
N GLU A 133 -9.18 -10.04 -2.12
CA GLU A 133 -10.10 -11.18 -2.29
C GLU A 133 -10.07 -12.11 -1.07
N ASP A 134 -8.88 -12.42 -0.56
CA ASP A 134 -8.67 -13.22 0.66
C ASP A 134 -9.24 -12.51 1.90
N LEU A 135 -9.04 -11.19 2.00
CA LEU A 135 -9.59 -10.39 3.08
C LEU A 135 -11.12 -10.35 3.06
N ASP A 136 -11.73 -10.24 1.87
CA ASP A 136 -13.18 -10.31 1.69
C ASP A 136 -13.73 -11.69 2.08
N ALA A 137 -12.98 -12.77 1.83
CA ALA A 137 -13.34 -14.12 2.27
C ALA A 137 -13.22 -14.27 3.79
N ALA A 138 -12.15 -13.77 4.41
CA ALA A 138 -11.95 -13.79 5.86
C ALA A 138 -13.01 -12.94 6.60
N LEU A 139 -13.36 -11.77 6.06
CA LEU A 139 -14.41 -10.90 6.58
C LEU A 139 -15.76 -11.62 6.71
N LYS A 140 -16.14 -12.45 5.73
CA LYS A 140 -17.38 -13.24 5.79
C LYS A 140 -17.42 -14.24 6.94
N LYS A 141 -16.26 -14.71 7.42
CA LYS A 141 -16.18 -15.63 8.57
C LYS A 141 -16.41 -14.93 9.90
N ILE A 142 -16.08 -13.65 9.99
CA ILE A 142 -16.29 -12.83 11.21
C ILE A 142 -17.58 -12.01 11.17
N ALA A 143 -18.23 -11.88 9.99
CA ALA A 143 -19.43 -11.09 9.74
C ALA A 143 -20.69 -11.61 10.41
#